data_AF-A0A1B7VY93-F1
#
_entry.id   AF-A0A1B7VY93-F1
#
_cell.length_a   1.000
_cell.length_b   1.000
_cell.length_c   1.000
_cell.angle_alpha   90.00
_cell.angle_beta   90.00
_cell.angle_gamma   90.00
#
_symmetry.space_group_name_H-M   'P 1'
#
loop_
_entity.id
_entity.type
_entity.pdbx_description
1 polymer ?
#
loop_
_entity_poly.entity_id
_entity_poly.type
_entity_poly.pdbx_seq_one_letter_code
_entity_poly.pdbx_strand_id
1 'polypeptide(L)' 'SVAFNESLIKALERHKKHWSEKNLKNDTNGFIAIGILGLVSIAYERGMTIEVESDYIPKYIFQGDFLK' A
#
# COMPACT_ATOMS: atom_id res chain seq x y z
N SER A 1 12.44 -6.11 -5.47
CA SER A 1 12.83 -6.36 -6.88
C SER A 1 12.15 -5.31 -7.74
N VAL A 2 12.75 -4.93 -8.87
CA VAL A 2 12.19 -3.90 -9.77
C VAL A 2 10.75 -4.23 -10.16
N ALA A 3 10.50 -5.47 -10.59
CA ALA A 3 9.17 -5.95 -10.97
C ALA A 3 8.12 -5.84 -9.84
N PHE A 4 8.49 -6.08 -8.58
CA PHE A 4 7.56 -5.94 -7.46
C PHE A 4 7.16 -4.48 -7.26
N ASN A 5 8.12 -3.55 -7.28
CA ASN A 5 7.83 -2.12 -7.14
C ASN A 5 6.95 -1.61 -8.30
N GLU A 6 7.18 -2.07 -9.53
CA GLU A 6 6.31 -1.75 -10.67
C GLU A 6 4.89 -2.28 -10.50
N SER A 7 4.73 -3.53 -10.04
CA SER A 7 3.41 -4.10 -9.72
C SER A 7 2.72 -3.35 -8.59
N LEU A 8 3.47 -2.93 -7.58
CA LEU A 8 2.96 -2.16 -6.44
C LEU A 8 2.40 -0.81 -6.88
N ILE A 9 3.12 -0.08 -7.72
CA ILE A 9 2.65 1.19 -8.31
C ILE A 9 1.29 0.98 -9.01
N LYS A 10 1.21 -0.01 -9.91
CA LYS A 10 -0.03 -0.31 -10.65
C LYS A 10 -1.19 -0.69 -9.73
N ALA A 11 -0.92 -1.42 -8.65
CA ALA A 11 -1.94 -1.81 -7.68
C ALA A 11 -2.47 -0.58 -6.91
N LEU A 12 -1.58 0.30 -6.47
CA LEU A 12 -1.95 1.54 -5.77
C LEU A 12 -2.71 2.52 -6.67
N GLU A 13 -2.32 2.64 -7.95
CA GLU A 13 -3.07 3.44 -8.93
C GLU A 13 -4.50 2.93 -9.12
N ARG A 14 -4.68 1.61 -9.19
CA ARG A 14 -6.01 0.99 -9.29
C ARG A 14 -6.84 1.22 -8.03
N HIS A 15 -6.24 1.04 -6.85
CA HIS A 15 -6.89 1.33 -5.57
C HIS A 15 -7.35 2.79 -5.52
N LYS A 16 -6.44 3.75 -5.80
CA LYS A 16 -6.76 5.18 -5.86
C LYS A 16 -7.88 5.46 -6.84
N LYS A 17 -7.82 4.91 -8.06
CA LYS A 17 -8.84 5.15 -9.10
C LYS A 17 -10.23 4.72 -8.64
N HIS A 18 -10.35 3.52 -8.06
CA HIS A 18 -11.62 2.99 -7.59
C HIS A 18 -12.19 3.78 -6.41
N TRP A 19 -11.37 4.01 -5.38
CA TRP A 19 -11.82 4.67 -4.16
C TRP A 19 -11.97 6.19 -4.28
N SER A 20 -11.44 6.81 -5.34
CA SER A 20 -11.68 8.24 -5.63
C SER A 20 -12.99 8.50 -6.37
N GLU A 21 -13.77 7.47 -6.72
CA GLU A 21 -15.08 7.64 -7.36
C GLU A 21 -16.04 8.42 -6.45
N LYS A 22 -16.94 9.23 -7.04
CA LYS A 22 -17.76 10.22 -6.29
C LYS A 22 -18.59 9.59 -5.15
N ASN A 23 -19.05 8.37 -5.35
CA ASN A 23 -19.81 7.56 -4.41
C ASN A 23 -18.96 6.89 -3.32
N LEU A 24 -17.64 6.76 -3.53
CA LEU A 24 -16.72 6.03 -2.65
C LEU A 24 -15.66 6.92 -1.98
N LYS A 25 -15.49 8.17 -2.43
CA LYS A 25 -14.41 9.08 -1.98
C LYS A 25 -14.29 9.30 -0.47
N ASN A 26 -15.40 9.12 0.26
CA ASN A 26 -15.47 9.31 1.71
C ASN A 26 -15.67 7.99 2.46
N ASP A 27 -15.67 6.86 1.75
CA ASP A 27 -15.76 5.54 2.36
C ASP A 27 -14.40 5.22 3.02
N THR A 28 -14.43 5.00 4.33
CA THR A 28 -13.26 4.73 5.14
C THR A 28 -12.53 3.45 4.73
N ASN A 29 -13.22 2.51 4.07
CA ASN A 29 -12.60 1.29 3.54
C ASN A 29 -11.56 1.58 2.45
N GLY A 30 -11.64 2.75 1.79
CA GLY A 30 -10.70 3.17 0.76
C GLY A 30 -9.46 3.88 1.26
N PHE A 31 -9.42 4.28 2.54
CA PHE A 31 -8.34 5.12 3.06
C PHE A 31 -7.01 4.37 3.12
N ILE A 32 -7.06 3.06 3.41
CA ILE A 32 -5.89 2.19 3.45
C ILE A 32 -6.10 1.03 2.49
N ALA A 33 -5.09 0.73 1.68
CA ALA A 33 -5.12 -0.41 0.79
C ALA A 33 -4.72 -1.69 1.54
N ILE A 34 -5.55 -2.13 2.50
CA ILE A 34 -5.18 -3.17 3.49
C ILE A 34 -4.62 -4.46 2.86
N GLY A 35 -5.19 -4.91 1.74
CA GLY A 35 -4.69 -6.08 1.03
C GLY A 35 -3.29 -5.86 0.41
N ILE A 36 -3.05 -4.67 -0.15
CA ILE A 36 -1.75 -4.28 -0.70
C ILE A 36 -0.75 -4.12 0.45
N LEU A 37 -1.16 -3.47 1.55
CA LEU A 37 -0.34 -3.25 2.74
C LEU A 37 0.16 -4.57 3.33
N GLY A 38 -0.70 -5.60 3.43
CA GLY A 38 -0.31 -6.92 3.90
C GLY A 38 0.78 -7.56 3.03
N LEU A 39 0.64 -7.48 1.70
CA LEU A 39 1.64 -8.00 0.77
C LEU A 39 2.97 -7.25 0.86
N VAL A 40 2.93 -5.91 1.01
CA VAL A 40 4.12 -5.08 1.21
C VAL A 40 4.82 -5.43 2.53
N SER A 41 4.07 -5.67 3.60
CA SER A 41 4.62 -6.07 4.90
C SER A 41 5.37 -7.40 4.78
N ILE A 42 4.76 -8.40 4.16
CA ILE A 42 5.39 -9.71 3.93
C ILE A 42 6.64 -9.59 3.04
N ALA A 43 6.59 -8.76 2.00
CA ALA A 43 7.75 -8.53 1.12
C ALA A 43 8.90 -7.86 1.89
N TYR A 44 8.59 -6.84 2.69
CA TYR A 44 9.55 -6.14 3.53
C TYR A 44 10.20 -7.08 4.57
N GLU A 45 9.41 -7.88 5.27
CA GLU A 45 9.90 -8.91 6.21
C GLU A 45 10.83 -9.92 5.54
N ARG A 46 10.63 -10.22 4.26
CA ARG A 46 11.50 -11.10 3.45
C ARG A 46 12.74 -10.40 2.89
N GLY A 47 13.03 -9.18 3.32
CA GLY A 47 14.22 -8.41 2.91
C GLY A 47 14.10 -7.76 1.54
N MET A 48 12.89 -7.65 0.97
CA MET A 48 12.71 -6.91 -0.27
C MET A 48 12.73 -5.40 -0.01
N THR A 49 13.51 -4.67 -0.80
CA THR A 49 13.48 -3.20 -0.79
C THR A 49 12.16 -2.70 -1.41
N ILE A 50 11.42 -1.93 -0.61
CA ILE A 50 10.20 -1.22 -1.01
C ILE A 50 10.56 0.23 -1.28
N GLU A 51 10.45 0.66 -2.54
CA GLU A 51 10.85 2.02 -2.98
C GLU A 51 9.64 2.96 -3.10
N VAL A 52 8.43 2.39 -3.10
CA VAL A 52 7.19 3.13 -3.31
C VAL A 52 6.71 3.75 -2.00
N GLU A 53 6.50 5.06 -2.00
CA GLU A 53 5.86 5.80 -0.91
C GLU A 53 4.40 6.11 -1.26
N SER A 54 3.49 5.86 -0.32
CA SER A 54 2.06 6.15 -0.51
C SER A 54 1.31 6.19 0.81
N ASP A 55 0.38 7.13 0.94
CA ASP A 55 -0.53 7.24 2.10
C ASP A 55 -1.46 6.02 2.24
N TYR A 56 -1.71 5.26 1.16
CA TYR A 56 -2.50 4.03 1.20
C TYR A 56 -1.76 2.86 1.84
N ILE A 57 -0.43 2.93 1.94
CA ILE A 57 0.44 1.93 2.56
C ILE A 57 1.48 2.61 3.46
N PRO A 58 1.08 3.26 4.57
CA PRO A 58 2.00 4.05 5.37
C PRO A 58 3.21 3.25 5.84
N LYS A 59 4.40 3.82 5.63
CA LYS A 59 5.68 3.15 5.85
C LYS A 59 5.84 2.58 7.25
N TYR A 60 5.53 3.38 8.26
CA TYR A 60 5.62 2.96 9.65
C TYR A 60 4.73 1.75 9.99
N ILE A 61 3.66 1.50 9.23
CA ILE A 61 2.76 0.36 9.45
C ILE A 61 3.39 -0.93 8.90
N PHE A 62 3.81 -0.95 7.64
CA PHE A 62 4.39 -2.18 7.06
C PHE A 62 5.79 -2.50 7.59
N GLN A 63 6.48 -1.52 8.17
CA GLN A 63 7.75 -1.73 8.88
C GLN A 63 7.56 -2.16 10.34
N GLY A 64 6.33 -2.09 10.86
CA GLY A 64 6.03 -2.40 12.26
C GLY A 64 6.64 -1.41 13.26
N ASP A 65 6.98 -0.19 12.83
CA ASP A 65 7.67 0.80 13.67
C ASP A 65 6.81 1.31 14.84
N PHE A 66 5.48 1.22 14.72
CA PHE A 66 4.55 1.60 15.77
C PHE A 66 4.51 0.64 16.97
N LEU A 67 5.15 -0.54 16.85
CA LEU A 67 5.26 -1.53 17.93
C LEU A 67 6.54 -1.36 18.76
N LYS A 68 7.40 -0.40 18.40
CA LYS A 68 8.71 -0.17 19.02
C LYS A 68 8.65 0.90 20.11
#